data_AF-G8TA40-F1
#
_entry.id   AF-G8TA40-F1
#
_cell.length_a   1.000
_cell.length_b   1.000
_cell.length_c   1.000
_cell.angle_alpha   90.00
_cell.angle_beta   90.00
_cell.angle_gamma   90.00
#
_symmetry.space_group_name_H-M   'P 1'
#
loop_
_entity.id
_entity.type
_entity.pdbx_description
1 polymer ?
#
loop_
_entity_poly.entity_id
_entity_poly.type
_entity_poly.pdbx_seq_one_letter_code
_entity_poly.pdbx_strand_id
1 'polypeptide(L)'
;MKKALIVPAVIIVLLIGCRPEENPDQLIAVNQSLEYANGVMQEAGDMVYEELLERQKDPRDADHPALWLARAKQIKQYADSLGNFIKNIKSELITQSDSLKKDYVELTKQLHNEDGVGQQLLNKLTDFKDSASSILTPEEKKLEYYRRSEIGHILETGPLLPAYRDSLPADKKVDYKKKWLEKSFGRTSALMAMIMLNKIEADVLATEKEFITYCDFRASFHGCIVRYDLFKAVAILSSSYVKAGQAIEVTAAVGQFIDAMKPRITIDGKEVQVGECATAVYKFIAAGKPGKYTVPITFQYYKPDGTKDSIATTREYIIAEN
;
A
#
# COMPACT_ATOMS: atom_id res chain seq x y z
N MET A 1 29.05 8.02 -40.62
CA MET A 1 28.89 8.27 -39.17
C MET A 1 27.99 7.20 -38.57
N LYS A 2 28.58 6.19 -37.93
CA LYS A 2 27.89 5.17 -37.13
C LYS A 2 28.53 5.21 -35.75
N LYS A 3 27.75 5.51 -34.72
CA LYS A 3 28.25 5.60 -33.33
C LYS A 3 28.59 4.20 -32.85
N ALA A 4 29.85 4.01 -32.45
CA ALA A 4 30.35 2.80 -31.82
C ALA A 4 29.74 2.69 -30.41
N LEU A 5 29.04 1.58 -30.15
CA LEU A 5 28.66 1.19 -28.80
C LEU A 5 29.83 0.38 -28.24
N ILE A 6 30.56 0.97 -27.29
CA ILE A 6 31.63 0.31 -26.56
C ILE A 6 30.96 -0.67 -25.60
N VAL A 7 31.06 -1.97 -25.90
CA VAL A 7 30.77 -3.05 -24.95
C VAL A 7 32.10 -3.38 -24.29
N PRO A 8 32.27 -3.17 -22.97
CA PRO A 8 33.41 -3.75 -22.27
C PRO A 8 33.13 -5.25 -22.11
N ALA A 9 33.80 -6.05 -22.94
CA ALA A 9 33.93 -7.48 -22.74
C ALA A 9 34.65 -7.74 -21.41
N VAL A 10 33.89 -8.16 -20.40
CA VAL A 10 34.47 -8.72 -19.18
C VAL A 10 34.96 -10.12 -19.54
N ILE A 11 36.28 -10.24 -19.62
CA ILE A 11 37.02 -11.48 -19.77
C ILE A 11 36.76 -12.33 -18.52
N ILE A 12 35.94 -13.38 -18.66
CA ILE A 12 35.80 -14.42 -17.63
C ILE A 12 37.01 -15.35 -17.76
N VAL A 13 38.01 -15.13 -16.91
CA VAL A 13 39.07 -16.10 -16.66
C VAL A 13 38.46 -17.23 -15.82
N LEU A 14 38.20 -18.38 -16.46
CA LEU A 14 37.87 -19.63 -15.79
C LEU A 14 39.15 -20.20 -15.16
N LEU A 15 39.35 -19.96 -13.87
CA LEU A 15 40.22 -20.79 -13.03
C LEU A 15 39.35 -21.74 -12.21
N ILE A 16 39.31 -22.99 -12.66
CA ILE A 16 38.87 -24.14 -11.88
C ILE A 16 39.99 -24.41 -10.87
N GLY A 17 39.74 -24.13 -9.59
CA GLY A 17 40.66 -24.44 -8.50
C GLY A 17 40.04 -24.06 -7.15
N CYS A 18 39.49 -25.08 -6.46
CA CYS A 18 38.88 -25.01 -5.13
C CYS A 18 37.64 -24.08 -5.03
N ARG A 19 36.68 -24.41 -4.14
CA ARG A 19 35.57 -23.50 -3.84
C ARG A 19 36.19 -22.13 -3.54
N PRO A 20 35.72 -21.01 -4.11
CA PRO A 20 36.18 -19.72 -3.65
C PRO A 20 35.88 -19.69 -2.14
N GLU A 21 36.93 -19.67 -1.31
CA GLU A 21 36.77 -19.26 0.08
C GLU A 21 36.10 -17.90 0.01
N GLU A 22 34.90 -17.81 0.60
CA GLU A 22 34.14 -16.58 0.62
C GLU A 22 35.02 -15.48 1.21
N ASN A 23 35.20 -14.37 0.49
CA ASN A 23 36.06 -13.29 0.95
C ASN A 23 35.40 -12.59 2.15
N PRO A 24 35.93 -12.70 3.38
CA PRO A 24 35.28 -12.17 4.56
C PRO A 24 35.11 -10.65 4.53
N ASP A 25 36.05 -9.92 3.93
CA ASP A 25 35.97 -8.47 3.81
C ASP A 25 34.81 -8.03 2.90
N GLN A 26 34.56 -8.79 1.83
CA GLN A 26 33.40 -8.54 0.95
C GLN A 26 32.08 -8.83 1.68
N LEU A 27 32.02 -9.91 2.45
CA LEU A 27 30.85 -10.25 3.25
C LEU A 27 30.58 -9.20 4.34
N ILE A 28 31.61 -8.69 5.01
CA ILE A 28 31.50 -7.60 5.98
C ILE A 28 30.96 -6.33 5.30
N ALA A 29 31.48 -5.97 4.12
CA ALA A 29 31.00 -4.80 3.37
C ALA A 29 29.52 -4.94 2.96
N VAL A 30 29.11 -6.13 2.48
CA VAL A 30 27.69 -6.43 2.19
C VAL A 30 26.85 -6.31 3.46
N ASN A 31 27.32 -6.85 4.58
CA ASN A 31 26.62 -6.78 5.85
C ASN A 31 26.37 -5.33 6.30
N GLN A 32 27.41 -4.49 6.25
CA GLN A 32 27.32 -3.06 6.59
C GLN A 32 26.35 -2.31 5.68
N SER A 33 26.33 -2.63 4.38
CA SER A 33 25.37 -2.06 3.43
C SER A 33 23.93 -2.46 3.76
N LEU A 34 23.69 -3.69 4.22
CA LEU A 34 22.37 -4.15 4.64
C LEU A 34 21.93 -3.44 5.93
N GLU A 35 22.81 -3.28 6.91
CA GLU A 35 22.51 -2.54 8.14
C GLU A 35 22.12 -1.09 7.86
N TYR A 36 22.87 -0.42 6.97
CA TYR A 36 22.53 0.92 6.52
C TYR A 36 21.17 0.96 5.79
N ALA A 37 20.93 0.01 4.87
CA ALA A 37 19.67 -0.08 4.13
C ALA A 37 18.47 -0.33 5.06
N ASN A 38 18.65 -1.11 6.13
CA ASN A 38 17.61 -1.35 7.14
C ASN A 38 17.26 -0.05 7.88
N GLY A 39 18.25 0.76 8.27
CA GLY A 39 18.01 2.07 8.87
C GLY A 39 17.18 2.99 7.96
N VAL A 40 17.57 3.09 6.67
CA VAL A 40 16.82 3.89 5.68
C VAL A 40 15.40 3.35 5.45
N MET A 41 15.21 2.03 5.42
CA MET A 41 13.90 1.43 5.25
C MET A 41 12.99 1.70 6.45
N GLN A 42 13.53 1.64 7.67
CA GLN A 42 12.82 1.99 8.88
C GLN A 42 12.38 3.45 8.87
N GLU A 43 13.27 4.40 8.56
CA GLU A 43 12.93 5.82 8.41
C GLU A 43 11.85 6.04 7.35
N ALA A 44 11.95 5.33 6.21
CA ALA A 44 10.94 5.40 5.16
C ALA A 44 9.57 4.85 5.61
N GLY A 45 9.54 3.80 6.43
CA GLY A 45 8.30 3.30 7.04
C GLY A 45 7.70 4.29 8.03
N ASP A 46 8.54 4.90 8.87
CA ASP A 46 8.13 5.88 9.87
C ASP A 46 7.54 7.14 9.22
N MET A 47 8.14 7.64 8.12
CA MET A 47 7.58 8.78 7.38
C MET A 47 6.16 8.53 6.88
N VAL A 48 5.89 7.35 6.30
CA VAL A 48 4.53 7.00 5.82
C VAL A 48 3.56 6.85 6.99
N TYR A 49 4.02 6.35 8.13
CA TYR A 49 3.18 6.27 9.33
C TYR A 49 2.82 7.67 9.88
N GLU A 50 3.77 8.60 9.89
CA GLU A 50 3.53 10.00 10.27
C GLU A 50 2.57 10.71 9.31
N GLU A 51 2.66 10.46 8.00
CA GLU A 51 1.68 10.97 7.04
C GLU A 51 0.25 10.51 7.37
N LEU A 52 0.09 9.24 7.73
CA LEU A 52 -1.20 8.70 8.16
C LEU A 52 -1.69 9.34 9.47
N LEU A 53 -0.79 9.64 10.42
CA LEU A 53 -1.12 10.37 11.65
C LEU A 53 -1.61 11.80 11.36
N GLU A 54 -0.92 12.52 10.48
CA GLU A 54 -1.32 13.89 10.08
C GLU A 54 -2.70 13.90 9.42
N ARG A 55 -3.03 12.89 8.59
CA ARG A 55 -4.36 12.78 7.98
C ARG A 55 -5.49 12.66 8.99
N GLN A 56 -5.27 11.98 10.11
CA GLN A 56 -6.29 11.86 11.17
C GLN A 56 -6.66 13.21 11.79
N LYS A 57 -5.75 14.18 11.76
CA LYS A 57 -6.00 15.51 12.34
C LYS A 57 -7.01 16.33 11.53
N ASP A 58 -7.37 15.90 10.32
CA ASP A 58 -8.40 16.52 9.52
C ASP A 58 -9.80 16.27 10.12
N PRO A 59 -10.48 17.31 10.66
CA PRO A 59 -11.77 17.15 11.34
C PRO A 59 -12.92 16.80 10.38
N ARG A 60 -12.71 16.85 9.06
CA ARG A 60 -13.77 16.61 8.05
C ARG A 60 -14.10 15.14 7.87
N ASP A 61 -13.18 14.25 8.25
CA ASP A 61 -13.30 12.81 7.99
C ASP A 61 -12.54 11.93 8.98
N ALA A 62 -12.28 12.41 10.20
CA ALA A 62 -11.38 11.77 11.16
C ALA A 62 -11.65 10.27 11.46
N ASP A 63 -12.90 9.81 11.33
CA ASP A 63 -13.31 8.45 11.71
C ASP A 63 -12.68 7.35 10.86
N HIS A 64 -12.49 7.57 9.56
CA HIS A 64 -11.97 6.53 8.66
C HIS A 64 -10.44 6.46 8.59
N PRO A 65 -9.68 7.58 8.58
CA PRO A 65 -8.26 7.57 8.88
C PRO A 65 -7.98 6.96 10.26
N ALA A 66 -8.83 7.20 11.27
CA ALA A 66 -8.67 6.57 12.59
C ALA A 66 -8.76 5.04 12.52
N LEU A 67 -9.68 4.50 11.72
CA LEU A 67 -9.80 3.05 11.48
C LEU A 67 -8.51 2.47 10.89
N TRP A 68 -7.94 3.11 9.87
CA TRP A 68 -6.72 2.65 9.21
C TRP A 68 -5.47 2.88 10.03
N LEU A 69 -5.41 3.96 10.81
CA LEU A 69 -4.35 4.21 11.77
C LEU A 69 -4.30 3.13 12.85
N ALA A 70 -5.45 2.70 13.37
CA ALA A 70 -5.52 1.60 14.34
C ALA A 70 -4.93 0.30 13.77
N ARG A 71 -5.20 0.00 12.49
CA ARG A 71 -4.62 -1.16 11.78
C ARG A 71 -3.13 -1.01 11.55
N ALA A 72 -2.68 0.14 11.05
CA ALA A 72 -1.27 0.45 10.87
C ALA A 72 -0.49 0.33 12.18
N LYS A 73 -1.09 0.76 13.30
CA LYS A 73 -0.52 0.60 14.64
C LYS A 73 -0.34 -0.87 15.02
N GLN A 74 -1.31 -1.74 14.72
CA GLN A 74 -1.18 -3.18 14.97
C GLN A 74 -0.05 -3.81 14.14
N ILE A 75 0.05 -3.44 12.86
CA ILE A 75 1.15 -3.88 11.98
C ILE A 75 2.50 -3.45 12.57
N LYS A 76 2.65 -2.17 12.93
CA LYS A 76 3.87 -1.61 13.51
C LYS A 76 4.26 -2.32 14.81
N GLN A 77 3.30 -2.54 15.72
CA GLN A 77 3.54 -3.28 16.96
C GLN A 77 4.04 -4.71 16.71
N TYR A 78 3.53 -5.39 15.68
CA TYR A 78 3.99 -6.72 15.30
C TYR A 78 5.42 -6.66 14.74
N ALA A 79 5.68 -5.75 13.81
CA ALA A 79 6.99 -5.54 13.21
C ALA A 79 8.05 -5.16 14.27
N ASP A 80 7.72 -4.27 15.20
CA ASP A 80 8.57 -3.88 16.34
C ASP A 80 8.92 -5.09 17.22
N SER A 81 7.94 -5.93 17.54
CA SER A 81 8.16 -7.16 18.32
C SER A 81 9.12 -8.12 17.61
N LEU A 82 8.97 -8.25 16.28
CA LEU A 82 9.82 -9.08 15.44
C LEU A 82 11.23 -8.52 15.28
N GLY A 83 11.36 -7.20 15.06
CA GLY A 83 12.65 -6.50 15.01
C GLY A 83 13.42 -6.62 16.32
N ASN A 84 12.75 -6.47 17.46
CA ASN A 84 13.35 -6.71 18.77
C ASN A 84 13.83 -8.16 18.94
N PHE A 85 13.07 -9.13 18.46
CA PHE A 85 13.48 -10.54 18.50
C PHE A 85 14.74 -10.78 17.64
N ILE A 86 14.78 -10.25 16.41
CA ILE A 86 15.94 -10.32 15.52
C ILE A 86 17.16 -9.64 16.17
N LYS A 87 16.99 -8.45 16.76
CA LYS A 87 18.05 -7.71 17.45
C LYS A 87 18.65 -8.52 18.60
N ASN A 88 17.82 -9.21 19.38
CA ASN A 88 18.29 -10.07 20.47
C ASN A 88 19.14 -11.23 19.95
N ILE A 89 18.70 -11.90 18.87
CA ILE A 89 19.48 -12.96 18.21
C ILE A 89 20.84 -12.42 17.73
N LYS A 90 20.85 -11.27 17.04
CA LYS A 90 22.09 -10.65 16.56
C LYS A 90 23.05 -10.32 17.70
N SER A 91 22.55 -9.77 18.80
CA SER A 91 23.35 -9.45 19.99
C SER A 91 23.97 -10.70 20.62
N GLU A 92 23.21 -11.77 20.72
CA GLU A 92 23.71 -13.05 21.23
C GLU A 92 24.76 -13.65 20.28
N LEU A 93 24.55 -13.54 18.98
CA LEU A 93 25.48 -14.00 17.96
C LEU A 93 26.83 -13.29 18.09
N ILE A 94 26.82 -11.96 18.19
CA ILE A 94 28.03 -11.14 18.42
C ILE A 94 28.77 -11.59 19.67
N THR A 95 28.04 -11.84 20.76
CA THR A 95 28.61 -12.22 22.05
C THR A 95 29.28 -13.60 21.98
N GLN A 96 28.58 -14.60 21.46
CA GLN A 96 29.11 -15.97 21.40
C GLN A 96 30.28 -16.11 20.41
N SER A 97 30.29 -15.31 19.34
CA SER A 97 31.27 -15.41 18.24
C SER A 97 32.53 -14.57 18.42
N ASP A 98 32.69 -13.87 19.55
CA ASP A 98 33.75 -12.87 19.73
C ASP A 98 33.74 -11.85 18.58
N SER A 99 32.62 -11.12 18.47
CA SER A 99 32.42 -10.11 17.42
C SER A 99 32.56 -10.69 16.01
N LEU A 100 31.90 -11.83 15.75
CA LEU A 100 31.86 -12.54 14.47
C LEU A 100 33.20 -13.12 14.00
N LYS A 101 34.23 -13.16 14.86
CA LYS A 101 35.54 -13.75 14.52
C LYS A 101 35.54 -15.28 14.55
N LYS A 102 34.64 -15.88 15.34
CA LYS A 102 34.46 -17.34 15.41
C LYS A 102 33.33 -17.75 14.48
N ASP A 103 33.65 -18.60 13.51
CA ASP A 103 32.66 -19.05 12.53
C ASP A 103 31.55 -19.89 13.17
N TYR A 104 31.89 -20.82 14.06
CA TYR A 104 30.93 -21.78 14.60
C TYR A 104 30.73 -21.56 16.10
N VAL A 105 29.49 -21.25 16.47
CA VAL A 105 29.04 -21.06 17.84
C VAL A 105 27.75 -21.83 18.09
N GLU A 106 27.29 -21.92 19.33
CA GLU A 106 26.08 -22.67 19.64
C GLU A 106 24.84 -22.05 18.99
N LEU A 107 24.76 -20.71 18.95
CA LEU A 107 23.64 -20.01 18.33
C LEU A 107 23.50 -20.32 16.83
N THR A 108 24.59 -20.49 16.07
CA THR A 108 24.47 -20.83 14.64
C THR A 108 23.88 -22.22 14.43
N LYS A 109 24.11 -23.17 15.36
CA LYS A 109 23.41 -24.46 15.36
C LYS A 109 21.92 -24.30 15.70
N GLN A 110 21.60 -23.48 16.71
CA GLN A 110 20.20 -23.23 17.11
C GLN A 110 19.40 -22.49 16.04
N LEU A 111 20.03 -21.65 15.23
CA LEU A 111 19.40 -20.99 14.08
C LEU A 111 18.99 -21.97 12.98
N HIS A 112 19.70 -23.10 12.86
CA HIS A 112 19.38 -24.13 11.89
C HIS A 112 18.46 -25.24 12.44
N ASN A 113 18.45 -25.43 13.76
CA ASN A 113 17.68 -26.49 14.41
C ASN A 113 16.16 -26.25 14.31
N GLU A 114 15.42 -27.31 13.96
CA GLU A 114 13.94 -27.32 13.88
C GLU A 114 13.27 -27.03 15.24
N ASP A 115 13.94 -27.29 16.36
CA ASP A 115 13.47 -26.94 17.71
C ASP A 115 14.16 -25.69 18.29
N GLY A 116 14.99 -25.02 17.48
CA GLY A 116 15.83 -23.91 17.92
C GLY A 116 15.24 -22.52 17.70
N VAL A 117 16.07 -21.50 17.96
CA VAL A 117 15.69 -20.09 17.81
C VAL A 117 15.35 -19.72 16.36
N GLY A 118 15.92 -20.42 15.38
CA GLY A 118 15.59 -20.21 13.96
C GLY A 118 14.15 -20.59 13.62
N GLN A 119 13.65 -21.71 14.16
CA GLN A 119 12.25 -22.09 13.99
C GLN A 119 11.30 -21.12 14.71
N GLN A 120 11.70 -20.61 15.87
CA GLN A 120 10.94 -19.58 16.58
C GLN A 120 10.86 -18.28 15.77
N LEU A 121 11.98 -17.84 15.17
CA LEU A 121 12.02 -16.70 14.25
C LEU A 121 11.07 -16.93 13.06
N LEU A 122 11.16 -18.08 12.40
CA LEU A 122 10.32 -18.43 11.27
C LEU A 122 8.83 -18.43 11.62
N ASN A 123 8.46 -18.95 12.79
CA ASN A 123 7.07 -18.91 13.25
C ASN A 123 6.60 -17.47 13.43
N LYS A 124 7.39 -16.59 14.06
CA LYS A 124 7.03 -15.18 14.19
C LYS A 124 6.92 -14.45 12.84
N LEU A 125 7.82 -14.73 11.90
CA LEU A 125 7.76 -14.21 10.53
C LEU A 125 6.49 -14.66 9.80
N THR A 126 6.12 -15.94 9.99
CA THR A 126 4.90 -16.53 9.43
C THR A 126 3.66 -15.87 10.01
N ASP A 127 3.59 -15.79 11.35
CA ASP A 127 2.45 -15.20 12.03
C ASP A 127 2.26 -13.72 11.67
N PHE A 128 3.35 -12.96 11.52
CA PHE A 128 3.28 -11.57 11.03
C PHE A 128 2.67 -11.50 9.63
N LYS A 129 3.18 -12.31 8.70
CA LYS A 129 2.68 -12.37 7.33
C LYS A 129 1.21 -12.78 7.26
N ASP A 130 0.81 -13.77 8.04
CA ASP A 130 -0.56 -14.32 8.02
C ASP A 130 -1.56 -13.40 8.74
N SER A 131 -1.12 -12.68 9.78
CA SER A 131 -1.94 -11.70 10.49
C SER A 131 -2.38 -10.52 9.61
N ALA A 132 -1.64 -10.21 8.54
CA ALA A 132 -1.94 -9.08 7.67
C ALA A 132 -3.36 -9.17 7.07
N SER A 133 -3.82 -10.38 6.71
CA SER A 133 -5.16 -10.55 6.15
C SER A 133 -6.26 -10.22 7.16
N SER A 134 -6.08 -10.56 8.44
CA SER A 134 -7.07 -10.24 9.47
C SER A 134 -7.00 -8.78 9.91
N ILE A 135 -5.80 -8.20 10.00
CA ILE A 135 -5.61 -6.80 10.41
C ILE A 135 -6.10 -5.84 9.31
N LEU A 136 -5.78 -6.11 8.04
CA LEU A 136 -5.96 -5.16 6.94
C LEU A 136 -7.29 -5.31 6.18
N THR A 137 -8.05 -6.38 6.40
CA THR A 137 -9.36 -6.58 5.74
C THR A 137 -10.47 -5.87 6.51
N PRO A 138 -11.18 -4.89 5.91
CA PRO A 138 -12.29 -4.21 6.57
C PRO A 138 -13.58 -5.05 6.52
N GLU A 139 -14.40 -4.94 7.56
CA GLU A 139 -15.63 -5.73 7.75
C GLU A 139 -16.75 -5.45 6.72
N GLU A 140 -16.65 -4.40 5.90
CA GLU A 140 -17.73 -4.05 4.98
C GLU A 140 -17.80 -5.06 3.82
N LYS A 141 -18.82 -5.92 3.90
CA LYS A 141 -19.06 -7.08 3.01
C LYS A 141 -19.12 -6.74 1.52
N LYS A 142 -19.58 -5.53 1.15
CA LYS A 142 -19.74 -5.15 -0.27
C LYS A 142 -18.42 -5.10 -1.04
N LEU A 143 -17.29 -4.90 -0.35
CA LEU A 143 -15.97 -4.66 -0.97
C LEU A 143 -14.93 -5.73 -0.62
N GLU A 144 -15.32 -6.75 0.13
CA GLU A 144 -14.41 -7.76 0.70
C GLU A 144 -13.56 -8.44 -0.38
N TYR A 145 -14.16 -8.81 -1.51
CA TYR A 145 -13.47 -9.55 -2.59
C TYR A 145 -12.29 -8.76 -3.19
N TYR A 146 -12.50 -7.49 -3.55
CA TYR A 146 -11.44 -6.68 -4.17
C TYR A 146 -10.33 -6.37 -3.17
N ARG A 147 -10.67 -6.05 -1.92
CA ARG A 147 -9.67 -5.76 -0.88
C ARG A 147 -8.80 -6.96 -0.56
N ARG A 148 -9.41 -8.14 -0.50
CA ARG A 148 -8.68 -9.40 -0.34
C ARG A 148 -7.74 -9.67 -1.51
N SER A 149 -8.10 -9.26 -2.74
CA SER A 149 -7.20 -9.41 -3.88
C SER A 149 -5.97 -8.50 -3.81
N GLU A 150 -6.10 -7.27 -3.30
CA GLU A 150 -4.98 -6.33 -3.12
C GLU A 150 -4.01 -6.81 -2.04
N ILE A 151 -4.54 -7.17 -0.86
CA ILE A 151 -3.75 -7.73 0.23
C ILE A 151 -3.09 -9.05 -0.21
N GLY A 152 -3.83 -9.89 -0.94
CA GLY A 152 -3.30 -11.12 -1.54
C GLY A 152 -2.10 -10.83 -2.44
N HIS A 153 -2.17 -9.81 -3.30
CA HIS A 153 -1.06 -9.41 -4.16
C HIS A 153 0.16 -8.92 -3.36
N ILE A 154 -0.03 -8.11 -2.32
CA ILE A 154 1.06 -7.66 -1.43
C ILE A 154 1.73 -8.87 -0.76
N LEU A 155 0.94 -9.78 -0.18
CA LEU A 155 1.44 -11.01 0.43
C LEU A 155 2.15 -11.93 -0.58
N GLU A 156 1.74 -11.83 -1.85
CA GLU A 156 2.28 -12.64 -2.92
C GLU A 156 3.64 -12.18 -3.42
N THR A 157 3.78 -10.87 -3.58
CA THR A 157 4.93 -10.19 -4.21
C THR A 157 5.93 -9.63 -3.20
N GLY A 158 5.51 -9.44 -1.96
CA GLY A 158 6.34 -8.93 -0.88
C GLY A 158 7.55 -9.82 -0.58
N PRO A 159 8.65 -9.23 -0.07
CA PRO A 159 9.93 -9.91 0.09
C PRO A 159 9.95 -10.92 1.25
N LEU A 160 9.09 -10.75 2.25
CA LEU A 160 9.03 -11.62 3.42
C LEU A 160 8.45 -12.99 3.07
N LEU A 161 9.22 -14.05 3.36
CA LEU A 161 8.84 -15.46 3.13
C LEU A 161 8.26 -15.67 1.72
N PRO A 162 9.09 -15.52 0.67
CA PRO A 162 8.63 -15.69 -0.71
C PRO A 162 8.13 -17.12 -0.90
N ALA A 163 7.07 -17.28 -1.70
CA ALA A 163 6.35 -18.53 -1.94
C ALA A 163 5.63 -19.18 -0.73
N TYR A 164 5.74 -18.64 0.49
CA TYR A 164 4.92 -19.09 1.62
C TYR A 164 3.51 -18.52 1.55
N ARG A 165 2.48 -19.35 1.80
CA ARG A 165 1.09 -18.92 2.00
C ARG A 165 0.43 -19.77 3.07
N ASP A 166 -0.45 -19.18 3.87
CA ASP A 166 -1.27 -19.94 4.82
C ASP A 166 -2.22 -20.95 4.13
N SER A 167 -2.56 -20.72 2.85
CA SER A 167 -3.37 -21.65 2.06
C SER A 167 -2.64 -22.93 1.62
N LEU A 168 -1.32 -23.04 1.84
CA LEU A 168 -0.56 -24.23 1.48
C LEU A 168 -1.03 -25.47 2.28
N PRO A 169 -1.07 -26.66 1.66
CA PRO A 169 -1.28 -27.91 2.38
C PRO A 169 -0.27 -28.10 3.54
N ALA A 170 -0.68 -28.80 4.59
CA ALA A 170 0.13 -28.96 5.81
C ALA A 170 1.53 -29.58 5.53
N ASP A 171 1.60 -30.59 4.68
CA ASP A 171 2.85 -31.22 4.26
C ASP A 171 3.77 -30.23 3.51
N LYS A 172 3.19 -29.36 2.69
CA LYS A 172 3.93 -28.32 1.96
C LYS A 172 4.43 -27.20 2.88
N LYS A 173 3.68 -26.86 3.93
CA LYS A 173 4.15 -25.92 4.96
C LYS A 173 5.34 -26.48 5.71
N VAL A 174 5.31 -27.75 6.10
CA VAL A 174 6.44 -28.42 6.77
C VAL A 174 7.68 -28.44 5.87
N ASP A 175 7.53 -28.86 4.61
CA ASP A 175 8.63 -28.86 3.63
C ASP A 175 9.20 -27.45 3.38
N TYR A 176 8.33 -26.43 3.29
CA TYR A 176 8.76 -25.05 3.18
C TYR A 176 9.61 -24.61 4.38
N LYS A 177 9.12 -24.86 5.61
CA LYS A 177 9.80 -24.43 6.83
C LYS A 177 11.20 -25.04 6.94
N LYS A 178 11.31 -26.34 6.69
CA LYS A 178 12.60 -27.04 6.67
C LYS A 178 13.56 -26.48 5.62
N LYS A 179 13.08 -26.28 4.39
CA LYS A 179 13.88 -25.69 3.30
C LYS A 179 14.30 -24.26 3.61
N TRP A 180 13.45 -23.49 4.29
CA TRP A 180 13.78 -22.13 4.69
C TRP A 180 14.89 -22.12 5.73
N LEU A 181 14.84 -22.99 6.75
CA LEU A 181 15.89 -23.11 7.77
C LEU A 181 17.22 -23.55 7.17
N GLU A 182 17.20 -24.54 6.27
CA GLU A 182 18.40 -25.00 5.55
C GLU A 182 18.99 -23.87 4.69
N LYS A 183 18.17 -23.17 3.91
CA LYS A 183 18.66 -22.10 3.03
C LYS A 183 19.13 -20.87 3.79
N SER A 184 18.53 -20.59 4.94
CA SER A 184 18.83 -19.38 5.72
C SER A 184 20.04 -19.59 6.64
N PHE A 185 20.15 -20.78 7.25
CA PHE A 185 21.11 -21.03 8.32
C PHE A 185 21.85 -22.37 8.21
N GLY A 186 21.67 -23.13 7.12
CA GLY A 186 22.38 -24.40 6.90
C GLY A 186 23.88 -24.21 6.85
N ARG A 187 24.62 -24.94 7.71
CA ARG A 187 26.09 -24.93 7.83
C ARG A 187 26.73 -23.53 7.71
N THR A 188 26.14 -22.56 8.40
CA THR A 188 26.44 -21.13 8.27
C THR A 188 27.43 -20.66 9.34
N SER A 189 28.41 -19.84 8.95
CA SER A 189 29.32 -19.14 9.88
C SER A 189 28.59 -18.01 10.62
N ALA A 190 29.15 -17.50 11.72
CA ALA A 190 28.56 -16.39 12.46
C ALA A 190 28.37 -15.14 11.58
N LEU A 191 29.32 -14.83 10.70
CA LEU A 191 29.21 -13.71 9.76
C LEU A 191 28.05 -13.91 8.77
N MET A 192 27.93 -15.10 8.19
CA MET A 192 26.83 -15.39 7.25
C MET A 192 25.46 -15.42 7.95
N ALA A 193 25.39 -15.89 9.20
CA ALA A 193 24.18 -15.81 10.01
C ALA A 193 23.78 -14.36 10.28
N MET A 194 24.75 -13.47 10.58
CA MET A 194 24.49 -12.04 10.74
C MET A 194 23.93 -11.41 9.46
N ILE A 195 24.53 -11.69 8.30
CA ILE A 195 24.06 -11.20 6.99
C ILE A 195 22.63 -11.66 6.72
N MET A 196 22.34 -12.93 6.97
CA MET A 196 20.98 -13.46 6.79
C MET A 196 19.99 -12.80 7.75
N LEU A 197 20.34 -12.56 9.02
CA LEU A 197 19.49 -11.85 9.97
C LEU A 197 19.25 -10.39 9.55
N ASN A 198 20.26 -9.71 8.98
CA ASN A 198 20.12 -8.37 8.40
C ASN A 198 19.20 -8.38 7.17
N LYS A 199 19.32 -9.39 6.29
CA LYS A 199 18.40 -9.59 5.16
C LYS A 199 16.97 -9.83 5.62
N ILE A 200 16.76 -10.69 6.63
CA ILE A 200 15.43 -10.98 7.18
C ILE A 200 14.81 -9.72 7.80
N GLU A 201 15.59 -8.91 8.53
CA GLU A 201 15.13 -7.61 9.03
C GLU A 201 14.73 -6.67 7.88
N ALA A 202 15.51 -6.62 6.79
CA ALA A 202 15.16 -5.85 5.59
C ALA A 202 13.81 -6.28 5.01
N ASP A 203 13.57 -7.60 4.91
CA ASP A 203 12.29 -8.13 4.42
C ASP A 203 11.12 -7.72 5.33
N VAL A 204 11.32 -7.78 6.66
CA VAL A 204 10.30 -7.38 7.65
C VAL A 204 9.97 -5.90 7.51
N LEU A 205 10.97 -5.03 7.46
CA LEU A 205 10.80 -3.58 7.33
C LEU A 205 10.14 -3.21 6.00
N ALA A 206 10.54 -3.86 4.90
CA ALA A 206 9.92 -3.65 3.59
C ALA A 206 8.44 -4.07 3.59
N THR A 207 8.11 -5.23 4.18
CA THR A 207 6.73 -5.70 4.30
C THR A 207 5.89 -4.83 5.25
N GLU A 208 6.45 -4.38 6.38
CA GLU A 208 5.79 -3.41 7.28
C GLU A 208 5.44 -2.13 6.50
N LYS A 209 6.41 -1.55 5.78
CA LYS A 209 6.20 -0.35 4.99
C LYS A 209 5.12 -0.54 3.94
N GLU A 210 5.08 -1.65 3.23
CA GLU A 210 4.02 -1.94 2.25
C GLU A 210 2.63 -1.99 2.89
N PHE A 211 2.51 -2.60 4.08
CA PHE A 211 1.26 -2.64 4.82
C PHE A 211 0.85 -1.26 5.36
N ILE A 212 1.78 -0.45 5.87
CA ILE A 212 1.50 0.91 6.33
C ILE A 212 1.12 1.81 5.13
N THR A 213 1.82 1.67 4.00
CA THR A 213 1.48 2.39 2.75
C THR A 213 0.08 2.01 2.26
N TYR A 214 -0.28 0.73 2.35
CA TYR A 214 -1.65 0.31 2.09
C TYR A 214 -2.61 1.03 3.05
N CYS A 215 -2.37 1.04 4.36
CA CYS A 215 -3.21 1.78 5.31
C CYS A 215 -3.34 3.27 4.98
N ASP A 216 -2.24 3.97 4.66
CA ASP A 216 -2.27 5.40 4.27
C ASP A 216 -3.09 5.62 3.00
N PHE A 217 -2.85 4.79 1.99
CA PHE A 217 -3.61 4.81 0.76
C PHE A 217 -5.10 4.62 1.04
N ARG A 218 -5.46 3.67 1.90
CA ARG A 218 -6.86 3.43 2.26
C ARG A 218 -7.48 4.55 3.08
N ALA A 219 -6.73 5.15 4.01
CA ALA A 219 -7.16 6.32 4.77
C ALA A 219 -7.46 7.53 3.88
N SER A 220 -6.79 7.62 2.74
CA SER A 220 -6.93 8.72 1.78
C SER A 220 -8.25 8.71 0.98
N PHE A 221 -8.99 7.60 0.94
CA PHE A 221 -10.23 7.47 0.15
C PHE A 221 -11.45 7.16 1.01
N HIS A 222 -12.49 8.00 0.92
CA HIS A 222 -13.80 7.75 1.53
C HIS A 222 -14.81 7.25 0.51
N GLY A 223 -15.48 6.15 0.81
CA GLY A 223 -16.77 5.76 0.21
C GLY A 223 -16.76 5.23 -1.23
N CYS A 224 -15.69 5.39 -2.00
CA CYS A 224 -15.61 4.83 -3.35
C CYS A 224 -14.38 3.94 -3.50
N ILE A 225 -14.62 2.76 -4.08
CA ILE A 225 -13.56 1.80 -4.44
C ILE A 225 -12.54 2.54 -5.29
N VAL A 226 -11.27 2.26 -5.07
CA VAL A 226 -10.21 2.63 -6.00
C VAL A 226 -10.38 1.78 -7.26
N ARG A 227 -11.31 2.16 -8.11
CA ARG A 227 -11.31 1.82 -9.52
C ARG A 227 -11.57 3.10 -10.31
N TYR A 228 -11.41 2.99 -11.62
CA TYR A 228 -11.75 4.04 -12.58
C TYR A 228 -13.26 4.40 -12.59
N ASP A 229 -14.07 3.83 -11.68
CA ASP A 229 -15.48 4.11 -11.46
C ASP A 229 -15.76 5.42 -10.70
N LEU A 230 -14.71 5.99 -10.09
CA LEU A 230 -14.63 7.35 -9.55
C LEU A 230 -14.70 8.46 -10.62
N PHE A 231 -14.27 8.13 -11.84
CA PHE A 231 -14.33 9.03 -12.98
C PHE A 231 -15.69 8.88 -13.66
N LYS A 232 -16.50 9.94 -13.67
CA LYS A 232 -17.70 9.99 -14.50
C LYS A 232 -17.45 10.93 -15.67
N ALA A 233 -17.96 10.53 -16.83
CA ALA A 233 -18.06 11.41 -17.98
C ALA A 233 -19.27 12.33 -17.80
N VAL A 234 -19.07 13.62 -18.05
CA VAL A 234 -20.12 14.62 -18.17
C VAL A 234 -20.07 15.15 -19.59
N ALA A 235 -21.20 15.15 -20.29
CA ALA A 235 -21.36 15.78 -21.58
C ALA A 235 -22.52 16.78 -21.52
N ILE A 236 -22.27 17.98 -22.02
CA ILE A 236 -23.22 19.10 -22.02
C ILE A 236 -23.30 19.64 -23.44
N LEU A 237 -24.52 19.82 -23.94
CA LEU A 237 -24.79 20.47 -25.22
C LEU A 237 -24.94 21.97 -25.00
N SER A 238 -24.49 22.80 -25.95
CA SER A 238 -24.76 24.24 -25.94
C SER A 238 -26.25 24.56 -26.10
N SER A 239 -27.03 23.67 -26.71
CA SER A 239 -28.50 23.71 -26.77
C SER A 239 -29.09 22.31 -26.90
N SER A 240 -30.23 22.07 -26.25
CA SER A 240 -31.04 20.87 -26.45
C SER A 240 -32.12 21.03 -27.54
N TYR A 241 -32.21 22.21 -28.17
CA TYR A 241 -33.18 22.52 -29.23
C TYR A 241 -32.53 23.35 -30.36
N VAL A 242 -32.48 22.80 -31.57
CA VAL A 242 -31.97 23.49 -32.76
C VAL A 242 -32.75 23.11 -34.03
N LYS A 243 -32.67 23.96 -35.06
CA LYS A 243 -33.17 23.69 -36.42
C LYS A 243 -32.08 23.03 -37.29
N ALA A 244 -32.50 22.35 -38.35
CA ALA A 244 -31.58 21.79 -39.34
C ALA A 244 -30.63 22.87 -39.90
N GLY A 245 -29.33 22.57 -39.92
CA GLY A 245 -28.28 23.49 -40.38
C GLY A 245 -27.72 24.44 -39.31
N GLN A 246 -28.25 24.45 -38.07
CA GLN A 246 -27.66 25.20 -36.96
C GLN A 246 -26.52 24.42 -36.30
N ALA A 247 -25.48 25.13 -35.87
CA ALA A 247 -24.37 24.56 -35.14
C ALA A 247 -24.77 24.19 -33.70
N ILE A 248 -24.29 23.04 -33.22
CA ILE A 248 -24.37 22.61 -31.82
C ILE A 248 -22.94 22.38 -31.35
N GLU A 249 -22.61 22.87 -30.15
CA GLU A 249 -21.33 22.59 -29.49
C GLU A 249 -21.56 21.54 -28.40
N VAL A 250 -20.61 20.60 -28.28
CA VAL A 250 -20.60 19.58 -27.23
C VAL A 250 -19.39 19.81 -26.35
N THR A 251 -19.61 20.13 -25.08
CA THR A 251 -18.56 20.12 -24.06
C THR A 251 -18.60 18.78 -23.33
N ALA A 252 -17.54 17.99 -23.43
CA ALA A 252 -17.43 16.72 -22.73
C ALA A 252 -16.15 16.70 -21.87
N ALA A 253 -16.26 16.18 -20.66
CA ALA A 253 -15.16 16.04 -19.73
C ALA A 253 -15.30 14.74 -18.93
N VAL A 254 -14.18 14.23 -18.44
CA VAL A 254 -14.14 13.15 -17.45
C VAL A 254 -13.63 13.75 -16.15
N GLY A 255 -14.42 13.64 -15.09
CA GLY A 255 -14.11 14.22 -13.79
C GLY A 255 -14.28 13.20 -12.66
N GLN A 256 -13.51 13.40 -11.59
CA GLN A 256 -13.64 12.61 -10.37
C GLN A 256 -14.67 13.26 -9.43
N PHE A 257 -15.66 12.49 -8.97
CA PHE A 257 -16.65 12.98 -8.00
C PHE A 257 -16.34 12.42 -6.61
N ILE A 258 -15.92 13.30 -5.70
CA ILE A 258 -15.30 12.92 -4.42
C ILE A 258 -16.24 13.29 -3.26
N ASP A 259 -16.74 12.28 -2.54
CA ASP A 259 -17.62 12.49 -1.38
C ASP A 259 -16.88 13.10 -0.17
N ALA A 260 -15.56 12.89 -0.06
CA ALA A 260 -14.72 13.49 0.98
C ALA A 260 -14.73 15.03 1.00
N MET A 261 -15.10 15.68 -0.11
CA MET A 261 -15.27 17.14 -0.15
C MET A 261 -16.58 17.61 0.53
N LYS A 262 -17.40 16.67 1.02
CA LYS A 262 -18.71 16.84 1.68
C LYS A 262 -19.55 17.92 1.00
N PRO A 263 -19.87 17.76 -0.30
CA PRO A 263 -20.56 18.79 -1.05
C PRO A 263 -21.98 18.98 -0.53
N ARG A 264 -22.42 20.24 -0.47
CA ARG A 264 -23.82 20.64 -0.29
C ARG A 264 -24.33 21.17 -1.62
N ILE A 265 -25.40 20.56 -2.14
CA ILE A 265 -25.98 20.92 -3.43
C ILE A 265 -27.37 21.50 -3.21
N THR A 266 -27.59 22.71 -3.70
CA THR A 266 -28.89 23.38 -3.69
C THR A 266 -29.36 23.54 -5.13
N ILE A 267 -30.55 23.03 -5.45
CA ILE A 267 -31.18 23.12 -6.77
C ILE A 267 -32.52 23.83 -6.60
N ASP A 268 -32.72 24.92 -7.32
CA ASP A 268 -33.95 25.73 -7.26
C ASP A 268 -34.32 26.17 -5.83
N GLY A 269 -33.31 26.61 -5.07
CA GLY A 269 -33.45 27.03 -3.68
C GLY A 269 -33.66 25.91 -2.66
N LYS A 270 -33.72 24.63 -3.10
CA LYS A 270 -33.88 23.47 -2.21
C LYS A 270 -32.58 22.70 -2.07
N GLU A 271 -32.20 22.36 -0.85
CA GLU A 271 -31.09 21.44 -0.61
C GLU A 271 -31.48 20.02 -1.05
N VAL A 272 -30.64 19.41 -1.87
CA VAL A 272 -30.88 18.08 -2.43
C VAL A 272 -29.93 17.10 -1.77
N GLN A 273 -30.45 15.93 -1.41
CA GLN A 273 -29.64 14.86 -0.83
C GLN A 273 -28.57 14.44 -1.84
N VAL A 274 -27.31 14.51 -1.41
CA VAL A 274 -26.18 13.97 -2.16
C VAL A 274 -26.14 12.47 -1.93
N GLY A 275 -26.25 11.71 -3.02
CA GLY A 275 -26.13 10.27 -3.04
C GLY A 275 -24.69 9.80 -3.28
N GLU A 276 -24.54 8.55 -3.67
CA GLU A 276 -23.22 7.95 -3.91
C GLU A 276 -22.40 8.75 -4.93
N CYS A 277 -21.07 8.73 -4.75
CA CYS A 277 -20.11 9.43 -5.60
C CYS A 277 -20.39 10.94 -5.70
N ALA A 278 -20.81 11.62 -4.62
CA ALA A 278 -21.05 13.06 -4.62
C ALA A 278 -22.06 13.56 -5.69
N THR A 279 -23.01 12.71 -6.10
CA THR A 279 -24.02 13.05 -7.12
C THR A 279 -25.37 13.38 -6.49
N ALA A 280 -26.09 14.37 -7.05
CA ALA A 280 -27.45 14.70 -6.64
C ALA A 280 -28.39 14.61 -7.84
N VAL A 281 -29.57 14.02 -7.63
CA VAL A 281 -30.63 13.91 -8.63
C VAL A 281 -31.85 14.67 -8.14
N TYR A 282 -32.22 15.73 -8.85
CA TYR A 282 -33.44 16.51 -8.58
C TYR A 282 -34.43 16.35 -9.74
N LYS A 283 -35.63 15.85 -9.41
CA LYS A 283 -36.74 15.69 -10.36
C LYS A 283 -37.85 16.64 -9.97
N PHE A 284 -38.38 17.38 -10.96
CA PHE A 284 -39.55 18.22 -10.80
C PHE A 284 -40.41 18.15 -12.07
N ILE A 285 -41.69 18.44 -11.91
CA ILE A 285 -42.62 18.60 -13.04
C ILE A 285 -42.58 20.07 -13.44
N ALA A 286 -42.30 20.36 -14.72
CA ALA A 286 -42.32 21.73 -15.23
C ALA A 286 -43.73 22.32 -15.12
N ALA A 287 -43.85 23.47 -14.48
CA ALA A 287 -45.12 24.19 -14.29
C ALA A 287 -44.96 25.63 -14.79
N GLY A 288 -45.91 26.10 -15.58
CA GLY A 288 -45.87 27.45 -16.15
C GLY A 288 -46.49 27.52 -17.54
N LYS A 289 -46.52 28.74 -18.10
CA LYS A 289 -46.89 28.96 -19.50
C LYS A 289 -45.75 28.54 -20.44
N PRO A 290 -46.03 28.27 -21.72
CA PRO A 290 -45.00 28.10 -22.72
C PRO A 290 -43.97 29.23 -22.68
N GLY A 291 -42.68 28.88 -22.69
CA GLY A 291 -41.59 29.84 -22.51
C GLY A 291 -40.30 29.23 -21.97
N LYS A 292 -39.27 30.08 -21.85
CA LYS A 292 -37.96 29.71 -21.29
C LYS A 292 -37.94 29.92 -19.78
N TYR A 293 -37.34 28.96 -19.08
CA TYR A 293 -37.19 28.97 -17.63
C TYR A 293 -35.76 28.55 -17.26
N THR A 294 -35.38 28.89 -16.03
CA THR A 294 -34.05 28.63 -15.51
C THR A 294 -34.11 27.93 -14.16
N VAL A 295 -33.18 27.01 -13.93
CA VAL A 295 -32.97 26.32 -12.66
C VAL A 295 -31.61 26.75 -12.10
N PRO A 296 -31.55 27.57 -11.04
CA PRO A 296 -30.30 27.90 -10.38
C PRO A 296 -29.79 26.71 -9.57
N ILE A 297 -28.48 26.49 -9.60
CA ILE A 297 -27.78 25.40 -8.92
C ILE A 297 -26.58 26.00 -8.20
N THR A 298 -26.47 25.72 -6.90
CA THR A 298 -25.32 26.12 -6.09
C THR A 298 -24.65 24.89 -5.49
N PHE A 299 -23.33 24.83 -5.64
CA PHE A 299 -22.46 23.86 -5.02
C PHE A 299 -21.66 24.56 -3.93
N GLN A 300 -21.62 23.98 -2.74
CA GLN A 300 -20.67 24.36 -1.69
C GLN A 300 -19.86 23.12 -1.32
N TYR A 301 -18.55 23.25 -1.18
CA TYR A 301 -17.68 22.12 -0.89
C TYR A 301 -16.44 22.56 -0.12
N TYR A 302 -15.74 21.60 0.49
CA TYR A 302 -14.44 21.85 1.11
C TYR A 302 -13.32 21.63 0.09
N LYS A 303 -12.38 22.57 0.01
CA LYS A 303 -11.11 22.43 -0.73
C LYS A 303 -10.16 21.50 0.02
N PRO A 304 -9.11 20.95 -0.62
CA PRO A 304 -8.14 20.10 0.05
C PRO A 304 -7.53 20.72 1.32
N ASP A 305 -7.34 22.05 1.34
CA ASP A 305 -6.81 22.82 2.48
C ASP A 305 -7.78 23.04 3.66
N GLY A 306 -9.01 22.51 3.58
CA GLY A 306 -10.02 22.67 4.63
C GLY A 306 -10.90 23.91 4.50
N THR A 307 -10.57 24.85 3.60
CA THR A 307 -11.41 26.02 3.34
C THR A 307 -12.66 25.65 2.53
N LYS A 308 -13.71 26.47 2.61
CA LYS A 308 -14.92 26.27 1.81
C LYS A 308 -14.84 27.07 0.51
N ASP A 309 -15.40 26.50 -0.55
CA ASP A 309 -15.66 27.21 -1.80
C ASP A 309 -17.13 27.06 -2.23
N SER A 310 -17.55 27.90 -3.17
CA SER A 310 -18.86 27.80 -3.79
C SER A 310 -18.84 28.10 -5.28
N ILE A 311 -19.57 27.29 -6.04
CA ILE A 311 -19.80 27.50 -7.47
C ILE A 311 -21.30 27.64 -7.69
N ALA A 312 -21.72 28.70 -8.37
CA ALA A 312 -23.10 28.90 -8.80
C ALA A 312 -23.20 28.75 -10.32
N THR A 313 -24.22 28.04 -10.79
CA THR A 313 -24.52 27.89 -12.21
C THR A 313 -26.01 27.81 -12.43
N THR A 314 -26.45 28.01 -13.66
CA THR A 314 -27.87 27.95 -14.04
C THR A 314 -28.05 27.01 -15.21
N ARG A 315 -29.16 26.29 -15.24
CA ARG A 315 -29.57 25.44 -16.38
C ARG A 315 -30.90 25.91 -16.93
N GLU A 316 -31.01 26.00 -18.24
CA GLU A 316 -32.24 26.42 -18.91
C GLU A 316 -33.12 25.23 -19.28
N TYR A 317 -34.43 25.41 -19.28
CA TYR A 317 -35.40 24.50 -19.88
C TYR A 317 -36.53 25.29 -20.55
N ILE A 318 -37.23 24.64 -21.49
CA ILE A 318 -38.32 25.26 -22.26
C ILE A 318 -39.60 24.47 -22.03
N ILE A 319 -40.68 25.16 -21.70
CA ILE A 319 -42.04 24.62 -21.77
C ILE A 319 -42.56 24.93 -23.17
N ALA A 320 -42.87 23.89 -23.94
CA ALA A 320 -43.43 24.04 -25.29
C ALA A 320 -44.91 24.49 -25.23
N GLU A 321 -45.38 25.09 -26.31
CA GLU A 321 -46.83 25.23 -26.55
C GLU A 321 -47.42 23.83 -26.76
N ASN A 322 -48.59 23.58 -26.17
CA ASN A 322 -49.35 22.34 -26.39
C ASN A 322 -49.91 22.27 -27.81
#